data_AF-A0A965V6D1-F1
#
_entry.id   AF-A0A965V6D1-F1
#
_cell.length_a   1.000
_cell.length_b   1.000
_cell.length_c   1.000
_cell.angle_alpha   90.00
_cell.angle_beta   90.00
_cell.angle_gamma   90.00
#
_symmetry.space_group_name_H-M   'P 1'
#
loop_
_entity.id
_entity.type
_entity.pdbx_description
1 polymer ?
#
loop_
_entity_poly.entity_id
_entity_poly.type
_entity_poly.pdbx_seq_one_letter_code
_entity_poly.pdbx_strand_id
1 'polypeptide(L)' 'MKEINLQFYWLNMARRWNNLRTVNGHAVDIVYPGEINFNQGPDFLHARIEIDGLLWVG' A
#
# COMPACT_ATOMS: atom_id res chain seq x y z
N MET A 1 -19.47 -4.57 -5.69
CA MET A 1 -18.17 -4.96 -5.09
C MET A 1 -18.12 -4.40 -3.68
N LYS A 2 -17.76 -5.17 -2.66
CA LYS A 2 -17.66 -4.68 -1.27
C LYS A 2 -16.23 -4.21 -1.00
N GLU A 3 -16.07 -3.19 -0.16
CA GLU A 3 -14.78 -2.62 0.25
C GLU A 3 -13.80 -3.67 0.77
N ILE A 4 -14.29 -4.59 1.61
CA ILE A 4 -13.50 -5.70 2.15
C ILE A 4 -12.83 -6.54 1.05
N ASN A 5 -13.43 -6.66 -0.15
CA ASN A 5 -12.82 -7.40 -1.25
C ASN A 5 -11.60 -6.66 -1.82
N LEU A 6 -11.63 -5.33 -1.87
CA LEU A 6 -10.50 -4.51 -2.28
C LEU A 6 -9.38 -4.59 -1.24
N GLN A 7 -9.74 -4.52 0.04
CA GLN A 7 -8.79 -4.64 1.13
C GLN A 7 -8.07 -6.00 1.12
N PHE A 8 -8.82 -7.08 0.93
CA PHE A 8 -8.24 -8.42 0.77
C PHE A 8 -7.35 -8.54 -0.47
N TYR A 9 -7.77 -7.96 -1.60
CA TYR A 9 -6.96 -7.98 -2.81
C TYR A 9 -5.62 -7.26 -2.58
N TRP A 10 -5.64 -6.07 -1.99
CA TRP A 10 -4.45 -5.30 -1.65
C TRP A 10 -3.48 -6.10 -0.78
N LEU A 11 -3.94 -6.64 0.36
CA LEU A 11 -3.08 -7.39 1.28
C LEU A 11 -2.38 -8.59 0.62
N ASN A 12 -3.05 -9.26 -0.33
CA ASN A 12 -2.52 -10.44 -1.01
C ASN A 12 -1.61 -10.10 -2.20
N MET A 13 -1.86 -8.96 -2.86
CA MET A 13 -1.19 -8.60 -4.10
C MET A 13 -0.05 -7.61 -3.92
N ALA A 14 -0.09 -6.76 -2.88
CA ALA A 14 0.86 -5.67 -2.70
C ALA A 14 2.33 -6.13 -2.71
N ARG A 15 2.62 -7.29 -2.11
CA ARG A 15 3.97 -7.89 -2.10
C ARG A 15 4.39 -8.54 -3.43
N ARG A 16 3.46 -8.73 -4.36
CA ARG A 16 3.70 -9.36 -5.67
C ARG A 16 3.98 -8.34 -6.76
N TRP A 17 3.67 -7.06 -6.52
CA TRP A 17 3.99 -6.02 -7.46
C TRP A 17 5.48 -5.71 -7.39
N ASN A 18 6.08 -5.65 -8.57
CA ASN A 18 7.49 -5.35 -8.75
C ASN A 18 7.60 -4.22 -9.78
N ASN A 19 8.67 -3.43 -9.72
CA ASN A 19 8.93 -2.33 -10.66
C ASN A 19 7.79 -1.30 -10.73
N LEU A 20 7.12 -1.02 -9.60
CA LEU A 20 6.16 0.08 -9.54
C LEU A 20 6.90 1.40 -9.72
N ARG A 21 6.30 2.31 -10.48
CA ARG A 21 6.83 3.65 -10.71
C ARG A 21 5.74 4.69 -10.64
N THR A 22 6.07 5.87 -10.13
CA THR A 22 5.20 7.04 -10.25
C THR A 22 5.10 7.49 -11.71
N VAL A 23 4.14 8.37 -12.03
CA VAL A 23 4.00 8.96 -13.37
C VAL A 23 5.25 9.74 -13.83
N ASN A 24 6.08 10.18 -12.89
CA ASN A 24 7.35 10.85 -13.15
C ASN A 24 8.55 9.89 -13.19
N GLY A 25 8.31 8.58 -13.09
CA GLY A 25 9.33 7.53 -13.23
C GLY A 25 10.04 7.11 -11.93
N HIS A 26 9.80 7.79 -10.81
CA HIS A 26 10.39 7.43 -9.52
C HIS A 26 9.97 6.03 -9.09
N ALA A 27 10.92 5.24 -8.59
CA ALA A 27 10.66 3.90 -8.08
C ALA A 27 9.75 3.97 -6.85
N VAL A 28 8.84 3.00 -6.74
CA VAL A 28 7.93 2.84 -5.62
C VAL A 28 8.05 1.41 -5.12
N ASP A 29 8.29 1.24 -3.82
CA ASP A 29 8.30 -0.06 -3.18
C ASP A 29 7.30 -0.09 -2.03
N ILE A 30 6.44 -1.12 -2.03
CA ILE A 30 5.53 -1.35 -0.92
C ILE A 30 6.29 -2.16 0.15
N VAL A 31 6.87 -1.44 1.10
CA VAL A 31 7.62 -2.04 2.22
C VAL A 31 6.68 -2.82 3.15
N TYR A 32 5.52 -2.24 3.44
CA TYR A 32 4.48 -2.89 4.24
C TYR A 32 3.09 -2.40 3.81
N PRO A 33 2.17 -3.30 3.42
CA PRO A 33 0.85 -2.91 2.91
C PRO A 33 -0.08 -2.30 3.97
N GLY A 34 0.27 -2.38 5.26
CA GLY A 34 -0.58 -1.96 6.36
C GLY A 34 -1.46 -3.08 6.93
N GLU A 35 -2.23 -2.74 7.96
CA GLU A 35 -3.21 -3.59 8.62
C GLU A 35 -4.62 -3.04 8.34
N ILE A 36 -5.62 -3.90 8.10
CA ILE A 36 -6.99 -3.43 7.85
C ILE A 36 -7.50 -2.66 9.07
N ASN A 37 -8.00 -1.45 8.84
CA ASN A 37 -8.67 -0.67 9.86
C ASN A 37 -10.17 -1.00 9.86
N PHE A 38 -10.67 -1.57 10.97
CA PHE A 38 -12.10 -1.84 11.13
C PHE A 38 -12.87 -0.68 11.78
N ASN A 39 -12.17 0.42 12.12
CA ASN A 39 -12.75 1.61 12.71
C ASN A 39 -12.89 2.73 11.66
N GLN A 40 -13.48 3.85 12.05
CA GLN A 40 -13.49 5.04 11.21
C GLN A 40 -12.06 5.54 10.95
N GLY A 41 -11.81 6.03 9.74
CA GLY A 41 -10.51 6.56 9.34
C GLY A 41 -10.05 5.98 8.00
N PRO A 42 -8.72 5.87 7.78
CA PRO A 42 -8.17 5.28 6.56
C PRO A 42 -8.44 3.77 6.49
N ASP A 43 -8.42 3.18 5.29
CA ASP A 43 -8.66 1.76 5.06
C ASP A 43 -7.61 0.86 5.74
N PHE A 44 -6.36 1.35 5.85
CA PHE A 44 -5.23 0.65 6.44
C PHE A 44 -4.48 1.51 7.46
N LEU A 45 -3.90 0.84 8.45
CA LEU A 45 -3.01 1.42 9.45
C LEU A 45 -1.56 1.03 9.18
N HIS A 46 -0.63 1.94 9.48
CA HIS A 46 0.81 1.68 9.53
C HIS A 46 1.42 1.25 8.20
N ALA A 47 0.78 1.55 7.07
CA ALA A 47 1.34 1.25 5.76
C ALA A 47 2.67 1.99 5.59
N ARG A 48 3.60 1.33 4.91
CA ARG A 48 4.93 1.86 4.63
C ARG A 48 5.23 1.70 3.15
N ILE A 49 5.48 2.82 2.49
CA ILE A 49 5.79 2.89 1.06
C ILE A 49 7.08 3.69 0.92
N GLU A 50 8.05 3.14 0.21
CA GLU A 50 9.25 3.87 -0.16
C GLU A 50 9.06 4.46 -1.56
N ILE A 51 9.36 5.75 -1.71
CA ILE A 51 9.34 6.44 -3.00
C ILE A 51 10.66 7.18 -3.13
N ASP A 52 11.47 6.81 -4.14
CA ASP A 52 12.77 7.43 -4.41
C ASP A 52 13.72 7.46 -3.18
N GLY A 53 13.74 6.37 -2.41
CA GLY A 53 14.55 6.26 -1.19
C GLY A 53 13.97 6.96 0.05
N LEU A 54 12.83 7.64 -0.06
CA LEU A 54 12.13 8.24 1.08
C LEU A 54 11.02 7.31 1.57
N LEU A 55 11.09 6.93 2.85
CA LEU A 55 10.06 6.13 3.50
C LEU A 55 8.88 6.98 3.96
N TRP A 56 7.70 6.70 3.42
CA TRP A 56 6.42 7.24 3.84
C TRP A 56 5.73 6.27 4.80
N VAL A 57 5.13 6.81 5.87
CA VAL A 57 4.45 6.02 6.91
C VAL A 57 3.05 6.59 7.13
N GLY A 58 2.02 5.73 7.05
CA GLY A 58 0.61 6.08 7.26
C GLY A 58 -0.24 4.86 7.57
#